data_AF-A0A839TTD6-F1
#
_entry.id   AF-A0A839TTD6-F1
#
_cell.length_a   1.000
_cell.length_b   1.000
_cell.length_c   1.000
_cell.angle_alpha   90.00
_cell.angle_beta   90.00
_cell.angle_gamma   90.00
#
_symmetry.space_group_name_H-M   'P 1'
#
loop_
_entity.id
_entity.type
_entity.pdbx_description
1 polymer ?
#
loop_
_entity_poly.entity_id
_entity_poly.type
_entity_poly.pdbx_seq_one_letter_code
_entity_poly.pdbx_strand_id
1 'polypeptide(L)'
;MDNFVFPTISTTPEAITEDDIDEFVRTYSRSNDLRGAIGLYQSMLQEGEDIAALVAARKLSMPALVIGAGGGKFTFTTMRLVK
;
A
#
# COMPACT_ATOMS: atom_id res chain seq x y z
N MET A 1 3.52 19.27 11.86
CA MET A 1 2.53 19.14 10.76
C MET A 1 1.43 18.15 11.18
N ASP A 2 1.18 18.05 12.49
CA ASP A 2 0.91 16.72 13.07
C ASP A 2 -0.58 16.42 13.24
N ASN A 3 -1.44 17.32 12.75
CA ASN A 3 -2.86 17.30 13.10
C ASN A 3 -3.84 17.32 11.92
N PHE A 4 -3.37 17.05 10.70
CA PHE A 4 -4.25 17.05 9.51
C PHE A 4 -4.25 15.73 8.75
N VAL A 5 -3.10 15.07 8.58
CA VAL A 5 -3.01 13.93 7.66
C VAL A 5 -3.67 12.68 8.24
N PHE A 6 -3.24 12.24 9.43
CA PHE A 6 -3.72 10.97 10.00
C PHE A 6 -5.22 10.95 10.33
N PRO A 7 -5.81 12.01 10.93
CA PRO A 7 -7.24 12.02 11.21
C PRO A 7 -8.12 12.05 9.96
N THR A 8 -7.63 12.60 8.84
CA THR A 8 -8.42 12.71 7.59
C THR A 8 -8.40 11.44 6.74
N ILE A 9 -7.45 10.53 7.00
CA ILE A 9 -7.31 9.26 6.27
C ILE A 9 -7.73 8.05 7.09
N SER A 10 -8.17 8.24 8.34
CA SER A 10 -8.65 7.18 9.23
C SER A 10 -10.18 7.22 9.35
N THR A 11 -10.82 6.04 9.33
CA THR A 11 -12.26 5.91 9.64
C THR A 11 -12.55 6.09 11.14
N THR A 12 -11.51 5.99 11.97
CA THR A 12 -11.58 6.26 13.41
C THR A 12 -10.48 7.29 13.72
N PRO A 13 -10.83 8.60 13.74
CA PRO A 13 -9.84 9.68 13.83
C PRO A 13 -8.89 9.56 15.03
N GLU A 14 -9.35 8.97 16.13
CA GLU A 14 -8.60 8.79 17.37
C GLU A 14 -7.81 7.47 17.43
N ALA A 15 -7.82 6.66 16.37
CA ALA A 15 -7.13 5.37 16.35
C ALA A 15 -5.61 5.48 16.19
N ILE A 16 -5.10 6.64 15.78
CA ILE A 16 -3.67 6.91 15.66
C ILE A 16 -3.29 7.87 16.78
N THR A 17 -2.43 7.39 17.67
CA THR A 17 -1.98 8.12 18.85
C THR A 17 -0.69 8.91 18.57
N GLU A 18 -0.28 9.73 19.53
CA GLU A 18 1.01 10.45 19.46
C GLU A 18 2.20 9.48 19.43
N ASP A 19 2.14 8.38 20.19
CA ASP A 19 3.16 7.33 20.19
C ASP A 19 3.33 6.68 18.80
N ASP A 20 2.22 6.47 18.08
CA ASP A 20 2.26 5.93 16.71
C ASP A 20 2.93 6.91 15.72
N ILE A 21 2.69 8.21 15.90
CA ILE A 21 3.31 9.27 15.09
C ILE A 21 4.80 9.37 15.41
N ASP A 22 5.18 9.32 16.69
CA ASP A 22 6.57 9.34 17.11
C ASP A 22 7.34 8.14 16.54
N GLU A 23 6.73 6.95 16.54
CA GLU A 23 7.31 5.76 15.93
C GLU A 23 7.46 5.90 14.40
N PHE A 24 6.47 6.50 13.73
CA PHE A 24 6.54 6.81 12.30
C PHE A 24 7.70 7.77 12.00
N VAL A 25 7.81 8.88 12.76
CA VAL A 25 8.88 9.87 12.61
C VAL A 25 10.24 9.24 12.89
N ARG A 26 10.38 8.49 13.98
CA ARG A 26 11.62 7.78 14.34
C ARG A 26 12.08 6.83 13.23
N THR A 27 11.15 6.17 12.55
CA THR A 27 11.43 5.18 11.50
C THR A 27 11.76 5.82 10.16
N TYR A 28 11.12 6.93 9.78
CA TYR A 28 11.26 7.52 8.43
C TYR A 28 12.11 8.80 8.36
N SER A 29 12.68 9.26 9.48
CA SER A 29 13.49 10.49 9.50
C SER A 29 14.96 10.30 9.11
N ARG A 30 15.46 9.07 8.91
CA ARG A 30 16.88 8.90 8.52
C ARG A 30 17.04 9.16 7.03
N SER A 31 18.27 9.48 6.66
CA SER A 31 18.62 9.72 5.26
C SER A 31 18.28 8.48 4.42
N ASN A 32 17.42 8.69 3.42
CA ASN A 32 16.97 7.69 2.44
C ASN A 32 15.88 6.70 2.89
N ASP A 33 15.31 6.83 4.09
CA ASP A 33 14.29 5.88 4.57
C ASP A 33 12.98 5.92 3.76
N LEU A 34 12.71 7.01 3.04
CA LEU A 34 11.57 7.14 2.13
C LEU A 34 11.83 6.60 0.71
N ARG A 35 13.03 6.12 0.40
CA ARG A 35 13.34 5.61 -0.96
C ARG A 35 12.45 4.44 -1.36
N GLY A 36 12.05 3.59 -0.42
CA GLY A 36 11.15 2.47 -0.69
C GLY A 36 9.78 2.93 -1.17
N ALA A 37 9.17 3.89 -0.47
CA ALA A 37 7.88 4.46 -0.85
C ALA A 37 7.95 5.19 -2.20
N ILE A 38 9.00 5.98 -2.41
CA ILE A 38 9.24 6.67 -3.69
C ILE A 38 9.40 5.66 -4.84
N GLY A 39 10.20 4.61 -4.61
CA GLY A 39 10.41 3.54 -5.58
C GLY A 39 9.11 2.85 -5.95
N LEU A 40 8.27 2.53 -4.96
CA LEU A 40 6.94 1.93 -5.21
C LEU A 40 6.07 2.79 -6.13
N TYR A 41 6.01 4.10 -5.89
CA TYR A 41 5.22 5.00 -6.75
C TYR A 41 5.78 5.09 -8.17
N GLN A 42 7.10 5.06 -8.33
CA GLN A 42 7.73 5.03 -9.66
C GLN A 42 7.45 3.71 -10.39
N SER A 43 7.53 2.59 -9.66
CA SER A 43 7.32 1.24 -10.18
C SER A 43 5.91 1.06 -10.74
N MET A 44 4.90 1.62 -10.05
CA MET A 44 3.50 1.58 -10.50
C MET A 44 3.27 2.18 -11.89
N LEU A 45 4.16 3.06 -12.37
CA LEU A 45 4.05 3.68 -13.70
C LEU A 45 4.78 2.89 -14.80
N GLN A 46 5.58 1.88 -14.44
CA GLN A 46 6.49 1.20 -15.37
C GLN A 46 6.26 -0.31 -15.42
N GLU A 47 5.93 -0.95 -14.30
CA GLU A 47 5.94 -2.41 -14.16
C GLU A 47 4.66 -3.10 -14.63
N GLY A 48 3.69 -2.35 -15.17
CA GLY A 48 2.37 -2.89 -15.54
C GLY A 48 2.44 -4.05 -16.54
N GLU A 49 3.27 -3.91 -17.58
CA GLU A 49 3.45 -4.94 -18.61
C GLU A 49 4.16 -6.19 -18.04
N ASP A 50 5.19 -5.99 -17.20
CA ASP A 50 5.91 -7.07 -16.55
C ASP A 50 5.01 -7.89 -15.62
N ILE A 51 4.19 -7.21 -14.82
CA ILE A 51 3.21 -7.87 -13.93
C ILE A 51 2.18 -8.65 -14.75
N ALA A 52 1.68 -8.10 -15.85
CA ALA A 52 0.75 -8.80 -16.72
C ALA A 52 1.38 -10.06 -17.35
N ALA A 53 2.64 -9.99 -17.77
CA ALA A 53 3.39 -11.13 -18.29
C ALA A 53 3.58 -12.23 -17.23
N LEU A 54 3.91 -11.85 -15.98
CA LEU A 54 4.03 -12.80 -14.87
C LEU A 54 2.71 -13.52 -14.58
N VAL A 55 1.60 -12.78 -14.54
CA VAL A 55 0.25 -13.33 -14.31
C VAL A 55 -0.17 -14.27 -15.44
N ALA A 56 0.15 -13.92 -16.69
CA ALA A 56 -0.10 -14.78 -17.85
C ALA A 56 0.73 -16.07 -17.79
N ALA A 57 1.97 -16.00 -17.30
CA ALA A 57 2.85 -17.15 -17.15
C ALA A 57 2.41 -18.08 -16.01
N ARG A 58 2.04 -17.52 -14.85
CA ARG A 58 1.63 -18.31 -13.69
C ARG A 58 0.78 -17.51 -12.70
N LYS A 59 -0.43 -18.00 -12.46
CA LYS A 59 -1.32 -17.51 -11.40
C LYS A 59 -0.94 -18.04 -10.01
N LEU A 60 -1.39 -17.33 -8.98
CA LEU A 60 -1.17 -17.70 -7.58
C LEU A 60 -1.96 -18.96 -7.22
N SER A 61 -1.25 -20.04 -6.88
CA SER A 61 -1.87 -21.33 -6.55
C SER A 61 -2.18 -21.53 -5.07
N MET A 62 -1.68 -20.66 -4.18
CA MET A 62 -1.94 -20.74 -2.75
C MET A 62 -3.26 -20.03 -2.35
N PRO A 63 -3.90 -20.42 -1.23
CA PRO A 63 -4.97 -19.62 -0.62
C PRO A 63 -4.50 -18.17 -0.38
N ALA A 64 -5.40 -17.20 -0.56
CA ALA A 64 -5.11 -15.79 -0.36
C ALA A 64 -6.33 -15.12 0.28
N LEU A 65 -6.08 -14.36 1.33
CA LEU A 65 -7.06 -13.48 1.95
C LEU A 65 -6.99 -12.12 1.24
N VAL A 66 -8.14 -11.59 0.85
CA VAL A 66 -8.25 -10.28 0.21
C VAL A 66 -8.96 -9.34 1.16
N ILE A 67 -8.30 -8.25 1.55
CA ILE A 67 -8.86 -7.20 2.42
C ILE A 67 -9.09 -5.97 1.53
N GLY A 68 -10.33 -5.49 1.48
CA GLY A 68 -10.73 -4.31 0.73
C GLY A 68 -11.21 -3.19 1.64
N ALA A 69 -11.02 -1.94 1.19
CA ALA A 69 -11.57 -0.73 1.81
C ALA A 69 -12.26 0.11 0.72
N GLY A 70 -12.10 1.43 0.71
CA GLY A 70 -12.71 2.32 -0.29
C GLY A 70 -12.45 1.92 -1.77
N GLY A 71 -11.34 1.24 -2.04
CA GLY A 71 -10.98 0.71 -3.37
C GLY A 71 -11.51 -0.70 -3.70
N GLY A 72 -12.48 -1.24 -2.96
CA GLY A 72 -12.84 -2.67 -3.01
C GLY A 72 -13.06 -3.28 -4.40
N LYS A 73 -13.71 -2.55 -5.32
CA LYS A 73 -13.92 -3.04 -6.71
C LYS A 73 -12.62 -3.18 -7.50
N PHE A 74 -11.68 -2.24 -7.31
CA PHE A 74 -10.34 -2.31 -7.91
C PHE A 74 -9.61 -3.54 -7.37
N THR A 75 -9.55 -3.70 -6.04
CA THR A 75 -8.91 -4.84 -5.38
C THR A 75 -9.50 -6.17 -5.86
N PHE A 76 -10.83 -6.29 -5.89
CA PHE A 76 -11.51 -7.50 -6.36
C PHE A 76 -11.16 -7.84 -7.82
N THR A 77 -11.18 -6.85 -8.70
CA THR A 77 -10.86 -7.04 -10.12
C THR A 77 -9.42 -7.49 -10.30
N THR A 78 -8.47 -6.83 -9.64
CA THR A 78 -7.05 -7.22 -9.68
C THR A 78 -6.84 -8.64 -9.17
N MET A 79 -7.46 -8.99 -8.03
CA MET A 79 -7.31 -10.32 -7.45
C MET A 79 -7.88 -11.44 -8.33
N ARG A 80 -8.93 -11.17 -9.12
CA ARG A 80 -9.46 -12.12 -10.12
C ARG A 80 -8.52 -12.35 -11.31
N LEU A 81 -7.61 -11.41 -11.60
CA LEU A 81 -6.64 -11.56 -12.67
C LEU A 81 -5.49 -12.47 -12.23
N VAL A 82 -5.03 -12.31 -10.99
CA VAL A 82 -3.83 -13.00 -10.47
C VAL A 82 -4.10 -14.38 -9.86
N LYS A 83 -5.36 -14.70 -9.55
CA LYS A 83 -5.85 -16.02 -9.11
C LYS A 83 -6.53 -16.76 -10.25
#